data_AF-A0AA35SPI8-F1
#
_entry.id   AF-A0AA35SPI8-F1
#
_cell.length_a   1.000
_cell.length_b   1.000
_cell.length_c   1.000
_cell.angle_alpha   90.00
_cell.angle_beta   90.00
_cell.angle_gamma   90.00
#
_symmetry.space_group_name_H-M   'P 1'
#
loop_
_entity.id
_entity.type
_entity.pdbx_description
1 polymer ?
#
loop_
_entity_poly.entity_id
_entity_poly.type
_entity_poly.pdbx_seq_one_letter_code
_entity_poly.pdbx_strand_id
1 'polypeptide(L)'
;MTQRQHPKMALICPRVEARRTPGGEEEVTLHLSAPEMPDLTLKTPPPSAPTEQIRVWRTFGEAVDMGREVALWLEEYLGEEGFRLFYMSPHHKPRELLADGEWRDLCSEGEVVKHYCT
;
A
#
# COMPACT_ATOMS: atom_id res chain seq x y z
N MET A 1 7.13 6.21 -4.02
CA MET A 1 7.53 7.35 -3.18
C MET A 1 8.11 6.83 -1.86
N THR A 2 9.04 7.54 -1.21
CA THR A 2 9.59 7.13 0.10
C THR A 2 9.68 8.31 1.07
N GLN A 3 9.60 8.04 2.39
CA GLN A 3 9.77 9.07 3.43
C GLN A 3 11.13 9.79 3.37
N ARG A 4 12.14 9.19 2.74
CA ARG A 4 13.43 9.86 2.49
C ARG A 4 13.32 10.97 1.44
N GLN A 5 12.40 10.83 0.49
CA GLN A 5 12.16 11.81 -0.56
C GLN A 5 11.20 12.92 -0.09
N HIS A 6 10.15 12.56 0.66
CA HIS A 6 9.24 13.53 1.29
C HIS A 6 9.12 13.25 2.80
N PRO A 7 9.99 13.83 3.63
CA PRO A 7 9.99 13.61 5.08
C PRO A 7 8.67 13.96 5.76
N LYS A 8 7.91 14.91 5.20
CA LYS A 8 6.58 15.32 5.69
C LYS A 8 5.60 14.14 5.76
N MET A 9 5.76 13.11 4.91
CA MET A 9 4.96 11.88 4.97
C MET A 9 5.10 11.14 6.30
N ALA A 10 6.22 11.26 7.01
CA ALA A 10 6.43 10.59 8.29
C ALA A 10 5.51 11.13 9.41
N LEU A 11 4.90 12.30 9.19
CA LEU A 11 3.95 12.92 10.11
C LEU A 11 2.49 12.52 9.82
N ILE A 12 2.26 11.72 8.77
CA ILE A 12 0.96 11.07 8.56
C ILE A 12 0.86 9.95 9.60
N CYS A 13 -0.21 9.99 10.40
CA CYS A 13 -0.49 9.08 11.49
C CYS A 13 -1.60 8.09 11.06
N PRO A 14 -1.25 6.90 10.54
CA PRO A 14 -2.23 5.89 10.23
C PRO A 14 -2.72 5.19 11.51
N ARG A 15 -4.02 4.94 11.58
CA ARG A 15 -4.66 4.12 12.61
C ARG A 15 -5.60 3.13 11.96
N VAL A 16 -5.41 1.86 12.25
CA VAL A 16 -6.22 0.78 11.67
C VAL A 16 -7.19 0.26 12.72
N GLU A 17 -8.46 0.18 12.35
CA GLU A 17 -9.52 -0.42 13.16
C GLU A 17 -10.10 -1.62 12.41
N ALA A 18 -10.11 -2.79 13.04
CA ALA A 18 -10.73 -3.99 12.50
C ALA A 18 -11.95 -4.37 13.34
N ARG A 19 -13.07 -4.63 12.67
CA ARG A 19 -14.32 -5.04 13.31
C ARG A 19 -14.89 -6.26 12.60
N ARG A 20 -15.36 -7.24 13.38
CA ARG A 20 -16.19 -8.32 12.83
C ARG A 20 -17.63 -7.88 12.66
N THR A 21 -18.16 -8.07 11.46
CA THR A 21 -19.57 -7.86 11.16
C THR A 21 -20.40 -9.02 11.73
N PRO A 22 -21.72 -8.85 11.92
CA PRO A 22 -22.61 -9.94 12.33
C PRO A 22 -22.58 -11.16 11.40
N GLY A 23 -22.18 -10.98 10.13
CA GLY A 23 -22.01 -12.06 9.15
C GLY A 23 -20.69 -12.82 9.25
N GLY A 24 -19.82 -12.47 10.20
CA GLY A 24 -18.51 -13.11 10.39
C GLY A 24 -17.39 -12.57 9.51
N GLU A 25 -17.68 -11.59 8.65
CA GLU A 25 -16.69 -10.91 7.80
C GLU A 25 -15.91 -9.87 8.62
N GLU A 26 -14.64 -9.67 8.30
CA GLU A 26 -13.80 -8.63 8.90
C GLU A 26 -13.86 -7.36 8.05
N GLU A 27 -14.35 -6.27 8.63
CA GLU A 27 -14.29 -4.93 8.05
C GLU A 27 -13.10 -4.19 8.65
N VAL A 28 -12.18 -3.76 7.80
CA VAL A 28 -11.00 -2.98 8.22
C VAL A 28 -11.16 -1.54 7.74
N THR A 29 -10.92 -0.61 8.65
CA THR A 29 -10.99 0.83 8.41
C THR A 29 -9.62 1.45 8.70
N LEU A 30 -9.12 2.24 7.75
CA LEU A 30 -7.90 3.02 7.87
C LEU A 30 -8.28 4.47 8.13
N HIS A 31 -7.85 5.01 9.27
CA HIS A 31 -7.91 6.43 9.59
C HIS A 31 -6.55 7.05 9.34
N LEU A 32 -6.52 8.19 8.67
CA LEU A 32 -5.34 9.00 8.43
C LEU A 32 -5.54 10.36 9.10
N SER A 33 -4.56 10.78 9.89
CA SER A 33 -4.47 12.13 10.41
C SER A 33 -3.10 12.71 10.14
N ALA A 34 -3.02 14.04 10.06
CA ALA A 34 -1.78 14.78 9.91
C ALA A 34 -1.95 16.21 10.44
N PRO A 35 -0.86 16.92 10.79
CA PRO A 35 -0.95 18.31 11.23
C PRO A 35 -1.72 19.17 10.21
N GLU A 36 -2.67 19.96 10.72
CA GLU A 36 -3.47 20.93 9.95
C GLU A 36 -4.37 20.31 8.86
N MET A 37 -4.53 18.98 8.86
CA MET A 37 -5.41 18.27 7.93
C MET A 37 -6.67 17.75 8.65
N PRO A 38 -7.83 17.74 7.99
CA PRO A 38 -8.98 17.00 8.50
C PRO A 38 -8.67 15.49 8.50
N ASP A 39 -9.17 14.78 9.51
CA ASP A 39 -9.06 13.32 9.58
C ASP A 39 -9.79 12.66 8.40
N LEU A 40 -9.10 11.74 7.73
CA LEU A 40 -9.65 10.98 6.61
C LEU A 40 -9.89 9.53 7.03
N THR A 41 -11.07 9.00 6.72
CA THR A 41 -11.43 7.60 7.02
C THR A 41 -11.71 6.85 5.74
N LEU A 42 -10.99 5.74 5.55
CA LEU A 42 -11.02 4.90 4.36
C LEU A 42 -11.40 3.47 4.75
N LYS A 43 -12.30 2.86 4.00
CA LYS A 43 -12.59 1.41 4.14
C LYS A 43 -11.62 0.62 3.28
N THR A 44 -11.17 -0.53 3.76
CA THR A 44 -10.43 -1.45 2.90
C THR A 44 -11.31 -1.92 1.75
N PRO A 45 -10.77 -1.97 0.52
CA PRO A 45 -11.53 -2.41 -0.63
C PRO A 45 -11.90 -3.89 -0.49
N PRO A 46 -13.03 -4.33 -1.07
CA PRO A 46 -13.41 -5.73 -1.09
C PRO A 46 -12.37 -6.55 -1.87
N PRO A 47 -12.23 -7.87 -1.61
CA PRO A 47 -11.30 -8.73 -2.35
C PRO A 47 -11.53 -8.77 -3.87
N SER A 48 -12.72 -8.39 -4.33
CA SER A 48 -13.09 -8.33 -5.76
C SER A 48 -12.78 -6.97 -6.42
N ALA A 49 -12.19 -6.01 -5.70
CA ALA A 49 -11.86 -4.71 -6.25
C ALA A 49 -10.82 -4.82 -7.39
N PRO A 50 -10.93 -3.99 -8.45
CA PRO A 50 -9.99 -4.02 -9.55
C PRO A 50 -8.58 -3.63 -9.08
N THR A 51 -7.59 -4.41 -9.52
CA THR A 51 -6.18 -4.15 -9.24
C THR A 51 -5.49 -3.47 -10.42
N GLU A 52 -4.47 -2.68 -10.11
CA GLU A 52 -3.54 -2.09 -11.06
C GLU A 52 -2.14 -2.66 -10.85
N GLN A 53 -1.35 -2.73 -11.92
CA GLN A 53 0.07 -3.08 -11.82
C GLN A 53 0.85 -1.92 -11.22
N ILE A 54 1.54 -2.18 -10.12
CA ILE A 54 2.42 -1.22 -9.46
C ILE A 54 3.86 -1.71 -9.47
N ARG A 55 4.79 -0.74 -9.42
CA ARG A 55 6.21 -1.00 -9.28
C ARG A 55 6.75 -0.29 -8.06
N VAL A 56 7.28 -1.06 -7.11
CA VAL A 56 8.02 -0.55 -5.94
C VAL A 56 9.48 -0.95 -6.12
N TRP A 57 10.33 0.03 -6.41
CA TRP A 57 11.73 -0.22 -6.81
C TRP A 57 11.86 -1.21 -7.97
N ARG A 58 12.45 -2.39 -7.75
CA ARG A 58 12.64 -3.46 -8.76
C ARG A 58 11.58 -4.55 -8.66
N THR A 59 10.55 -4.31 -7.86
CA THR A 59 9.53 -5.28 -7.52
C THR A 59 8.19 -4.89 -8.15
N PHE A 60 7.55 -5.85 -8.80
CA PHE A 60 6.25 -5.67 -9.44
C PHE A 60 5.19 -6.37 -8.61
N GLY A 61 3.98 -5.83 -8.61
CA GLY A 61 2.84 -6.41 -7.90
C GLY A 61 1.54 -5.79 -8.34
N GLU A 62 0.46 -6.27 -7.75
CA GLU A 62 -0.90 -5.79 -7.99
C GLU A 62 -1.44 -5.12 -6.72
N ALA A 63 -2.07 -3.95 -6.87
CA ALA A 63 -2.66 -3.22 -5.76
C ALA A 63 -3.93 -2.48 -6.19
N VAL A 64 -4.81 -2.18 -5.23
CA VAL A 64 -6.05 -1.44 -5.49
C VAL A 64 -5.79 0.05 -5.21
N ASP A 65 -6.15 0.91 -6.16
CA ASP A 65 -6.16 2.35 -5.92
C ASP A 65 -7.29 2.72 -4.94
N MET A 66 -6.94 3.41 -3.86
CA MET A 66 -7.87 3.86 -2.81
C MET A 66 -8.68 5.10 -3.23
N GLY A 67 -8.43 5.64 -4.42
CA GLY A 67 -9.30 6.59 -5.10
C GLY A 67 -8.91 8.06 -4.93
N ARG A 68 -9.72 8.93 -5.54
CA ARG A 68 -9.39 10.37 -5.68
C ARG A 68 -9.40 11.13 -4.37
N GLU A 69 -10.23 10.74 -3.41
CA GLU A 69 -10.36 11.44 -2.13
C GLU A 69 -9.04 11.42 -1.34
N VAL A 70 -8.43 10.25 -1.16
CA VAL A 70 -7.13 10.15 -0.49
C VAL A 70 -5.99 10.73 -1.33
N ALA A 71 -6.09 10.66 -2.65
CA ALA A 71 -5.13 11.34 -3.53
C ALA A 71 -5.13 12.85 -3.27
N LEU A 72 -6.30 13.49 -3.24
CA LEU A 72 -6.43 14.93 -2.94
C LEU A 72 -5.88 15.26 -1.56
N TRP A 73 -6.22 14.46 -0.55
CA TRP A 73 -5.75 14.66 0.82
C TRP A 73 -4.20 14.60 0.91
N LEU A 74 -3.58 13.64 0.20
CA LEU A 74 -2.12 13.53 0.13
C LEU A 74 -1.50 14.69 -0.64
N GLU A 75 -2.10 15.12 -1.75
CA GLU A 75 -1.63 16.25 -2.55
C GLU A 75 -1.68 17.56 -1.76
N GLU A 76 -2.77 17.81 -1.04
CA GLU A 76 -2.92 18.98 -0.16
C GLU A 76 -1.89 18.96 0.98
N TYR A 77 -1.74 17.81 1.65
CA TYR A 77 -0.82 17.70 2.76
C TYR A 77 0.65 17.79 2.33
N LEU A 78 1.04 17.15 1.22
CA LEU A 78 2.42 17.11 0.75
C LEU A 78 2.80 18.32 -0.11
N GLY A 79 1.82 19.07 -0.62
CA GLY A 79 2.02 20.27 -1.42
C GLY A 79 2.47 20.00 -2.87
N GLU A 80 2.28 18.78 -3.37
CA GLU A 80 2.62 18.40 -4.75
C GLU A 80 1.51 17.50 -5.32
N GLU A 81 1.33 17.53 -6.64
CA GLU A 81 0.32 16.73 -7.34
C GLU A 81 0.83 15.32 -7.70
N GLY A 82 -0.10 14.40 -8.02
CA GLY A 82 0.21 13.09 -8.56
C GLY A 82 0.39 11.99 -7.50
N PHE A 83 0.01 12.24 -6.25
CA PHE A 83 0.02 11.21 -5.22
C PHE A 83 -1.21 10.31 -5.32
N ARG A 84 -1.00 9.02 -5.06
CA ARG A 84 -2.05 8.01 -4.89
C ARG A 84 -1.71 7.08 -3.74
N LEU A 85 -2.74 6.57 -3.08
CA LEU A 85 -2.62 5.53 -2.07
C LEU A 85 -3.06 4.19 -2.66
N PHE A 86 -2.20 3.19 -2.58
CA PHE A 86 -2.49 1.85 -3.07
C PHE A 86 -2.59 0.87 -1.90
N TYR A 87 -3.64 0.06 -1.90
CA TYR A 87 -3.85 -1.02 -0.94
C TYR A 87 -3.37 -2.36 -1.52
N MET A 88 -2.44 -2.98 -0.83
CA MET A 88 -1.93 -4.31 -1.15
C MET A 88 -2.62 -5.35 -0.26
N SER A 89 -3.50 -6.15 -0.85
CA SER A 89 -4.16 -7.25 -0.15
C SER A 89 -3.25 -8.48 -0.10
N PRO A 90 -3.26 -9.28 0.98
CA PRO A 90 -2.64 -10.60 1.00
C PRO A 90 -3.26 -11.57 -0.03
N HIS A 91 -4.43 -11.24 -0.58
CA HIS A 91 -5.09 -12.03 -1.63
C HIS A 91 -4.65 -11.64 -3.06
N HIS A 92 -3.91 -10.55 -3.24
CA HIS A 92 -3.38 -10.16 -4.54
C HIS A 92 -2.08 -10.89 -4.83
N LYS A 93 -1.65 -10.90 -6.10
CA LYS A 93 -0.40 -11.55 -6.48
C LYS A 93 0.76 -11.03 -5.63
N PRO A 94 1.53 -11.93 -5.00
CA PRO A 94 2.72 -11.55 -4.29
C PRO A 94 3.67 -10.75 -5.18
N ARG A 95 4.42 -9.89 -4.53
CA ARG A 95 5.49 -9.14 -5.18
C ARG A 95 6.57 -10.10 -5.69
N GLU A 96 6.92 -9.96 -6.95
CA GLU A 96 8.02 -10.71 -7.57
C GLU A 96 9.20 -9.77 -7.83
N LEU A 97 10.39 -10.23 -7.46
CA LEU A 97 11.64 -9.62 -7.92
C LEU A 97 11.78 -9.95 -9.41
N LEU A 98 12.03 -8.94 -10.24
CA LEU A 98 12.54 -9.23 -11.57
C LEU A 98 13.94 -9.84 -11.42
N ALA A 99 14.17 -10.94 -12.14
CA ALA A 99 15.48 -11.54 -12.26
C ALA A 99 16.52 -10.46 -12.57
N ASP A 100 17.39 -10.18 -11.61
CA ASP A 100 18.50 -9.28 -11.81
C ASP A 100 19.51 -9.98 -12.72
N GLY A 101 19.71 -9.43 -13.92
CA GLY A 101 20.60 -10.01 -14.93
C GLY A 101 22.08 -9.95 -14.53
N GLU A 102 22.44 -9.05 -13.61
CA GLU A 102 23.79 -8.87 -13.07
C GLU A 102 24.00 -9.76 -11.84
N TRP A 103 23.00 -9.81 -10.96
CA TRP A 103 22.99 -10.64 -9.75
C TRP A 103 21.84 -11.64 -9.84
N ARG A 104 22.02 -12.72 -10.61
CA ARG A 104 21.02 -13.80 -10.74
C ARG A 104 20.39 -14.08 -9.38
N ASP A 105 19.05 -14.16 -9.29
CA ASP A 105 18.29 -14.56 -8.09
C ASP A 105 18.56 -16.03 -7.74
N LEU A 106 19.84 -16.37 -7.54
CA LEU A 106 20.30 -17.64 -7.03
C LEU A 106 20.12 -17.55 -5.52
N CYS A 107 18.93 -17.92 -5.06
CA CYS A 107 18.84 -18.53 -3.74
C CYS A 107 19.91 -19.62 -3.67
N SER A 108 20.64 -19.68 -2.55
CA SER A 108 21.58 -20.78 -2.31
C SER A 108 20.82 -22.10 -2.42
N GLU A 109 21.49 -23.19 -2.80
CA GLU A 109 20.85 -24.49 -2.94
C GLU A 109 20.16 -24.88 -1.62
N GLY A 110 18.81 -24.90 -1.60
CA GLY A 110 17.99 -25.15 -0.40
C GLY A 110 17.28 -23.92 0.19
N GLU A 111 17.53 -22.71 -0.30
CA GLU A 111 16.81 -21.50 0.10
C GLU A 111 15.57 -21.28 -0.79
N VAL A 112 14.42 -21.07 -0.17
CA VAL A 112 13.17 -20.71 -0.85
C VAL A 112 13.08 -19.18 -0.89
N VAL A 113 12.83 -18.60 -2.07
CA VAL A 113 12.47 -17.18 -2.19
C VAL A 113 11.21 -16.95 -1.37
N LYS A 114 11.35 -16.37 -0.17
CA LYS A 114 10.21 -16.02 0.67
C LYS A 114 9.62 -14.73 0.13
N HIS A 115 8.45 -14.82 -0.48
CA HIS A 115 7.64 -13.64 -0.80
C HIS A 115 7.13 -13.03 0.50
N TYR A 116 7.78 -11.97 0.97
CA TYR A 116 7.33 -11.23 2.14
C TYR A 116 6.23 -10.22 1.74
N CYS A 117 4.98 -10.60 2.01
CA CYS A 117 3.90 -9.65 2.24
C CYS A 117 3.85 -9.39 3.75
N THR A 118 4.41 -8.26 4.17
CA THR A 118 4.25 -7.70 5.52
C THR A 118 3.16 -6.64 5.50
#